data_AF-A0AA50KVG8-F1
#
_entry.id   AF-A0AA50KVG8-F1
#
_cell.length_a   1.000
_cell.length_b   1.000
_cell.length_c   1.000
_cell.angle_alpha   90.00
_cell.angle_beta   90.00
_cell.angle_gamma   90.00
#
_symmetry.space_group_name_H-M   'P 1'
#
loop_
_entity.id
_entity.type
_entity.pdbx_description
1 polymer ?
#
loop_
_entity_poly.entity_id
_entity_poly.type
_entity_poly.pdbx_seq_one_letter_code
_entity_poly.pdbx_strand_id
1 'polypeptide(L)' 'MKKNNNYIVEQINIFSKKIKNLKTHFLIHKKDQHSRIGLLKKIMHRKKLLKYFKNNNFKKYLIFKKK' A
#
# COMPACT_ATOMS: atom_id res chain seq x y z
N MET A 1 13.12 13.26 -10.93
CA MET A 1 12.12 13.81 -9.98
C MET A 1 12.28 13.17 -8.61
N LYS A 2 12.68 13.94 -7.58
CA LYS A 2 12.74 13.46 -6.18
C LYS A 2 11.30 13.28 -5.69
N LYS A 3 10.82 12.05 -5.49
CA LYS A 3 9.52 11.82 -4.86
C LYS A 3 9.59 12.28 -3.40
N ASN A 4 8.81 13.29 -3.04
CA ASN A 4 8.76 13.80 -1.68
C ASN A 4 8.35 12.68 -0.70
N ASN A 5 9.10 12.50 0.38
CA ASN A 5 8.88 11.42 1.35
C ASN A 5 7.47 11.45 1.96
N ASN A 6 6.87 12.63 2.11
CA ASN A 6 5.51 12.78 2.66
C ASN A 6 4.44 12.20 1.72
N TYR A 7 4.57 12.45 0.40
CA TYR A 7 3.67 11.90 -0.61
C TYR A 7 3.68 10.36 -0.62
N ILE A 8 4.85 9.76 -0.38
CA ILE A 8 4.98 8.30 -0.32
C ILE A 8 4.20 7.73 0.87
N VAL A 9 4.27 8.37 2.03
CA VAL A 9 3.51 7.96 3.22
C VAL A 9 2.01 8.08 2.96
N GLU A 10 1.56 9.19 2.37
CA GLU A 10 0.16 9.37 1.97
C GLU A 10 -0.32 8.30 1.00
N GLN A 11 0.47 7.99 -0.04
CA GLN A 11 0.13 6.92 -0.97
C GLN A 11 0.03 5.55 -0.28
N ILE A 12 0.97 5.23 0.62
CA ILE A 12 0.92 3.98 1.39
C ILE A 12 -0.36 3.90 2.23
N ASN A 13 -0.80 5.00 2.84
CA ASN A 13 -2.04 5.08 3.61
C ASN A 13 -3.27 4.87 2.73
N ILE A 14 -3.34 5.55 1.57
CA ILE A 14 -4.44 5.40 0.60
C ILE A 14 -4.53 3.96 0.12
N PHE A 15 -3.40 3.33 -0.25
CA PHE A 15 -3.40 1.93 -0.67
C PHE A 15 -3.81 0.99 0.45
N SER A 16 -3.36 1.23 1.69
CA SER A 16 -3.74 0.41 2.84
C SER A 16 -5.26 0.48 3.11
N LYS A 17 -5.86 1.67 3.06
CA LYS A 17 -7.31 1.85 3.20
C LYS A 17 -8.08 1.13 2.09
N LYS A 18 -7.65 1.28 0.82
CA LYS A 18 -8.26 0.59 -0.33
C LYS A 18 -8.16 -0.94 -0.22
N ILE A 19 -7.01 -1.47 0.21
CA ILE A 19 -6.82 -2.92 0.42
C ILE A 19 -7.78 -3.43 1.51
N LYS A 20 -7.92 -2.69 2.62
CA LYS A 20 -8.84 -3.07 3.71
C LYS A 20 -10.29 -3.10 3.23
N ASN A 21 -10.72 -2.10 2.46
CA ASN A 21 -12.08 -2.05 1.91
C ASN A 21 -12.33 -3.16 0.87
N LEU A 22 -11.36 -3.46 0.01
CA LEU A 22 -11.52 -4.52 -0.99
C LEU A 22 -11.51 -5.92 -0.37
N LYS A 23 -10.95 -6.08 0.84
CA LYS A 23 -10.98 -7.37 1.55
C LYS A 23 -12.41 -7.85 1.79
N THR A 24 -13.31 -6.97 2.22
CA THR A 24 -14.72 -7.33 2.44
C THR A 24 -15.48 -7.55 1.13
N HIS A 25 -15.18 -6.75 0.09
CA HIS A 25 -15.72 -6.93 -1.27
C HIS A 25 -15.50 -8.36 -1.78
N PHE A 26 -14.31 -8.93 -1.61
CA PHE A 26 -13.99 -10.28 -2.08
C PHE A 26 -14.63 -11.42 -1.27
N LEU A 27 -15.14 -11.15 -0.07
CA LEU A 27 -15.91 -12.15 0.68
C LEU A 27 -17.29 -12.37 0.03
N ILE A 28 -17.89 -11.29 -0.47
CA ILE A 28 -19.18 -11.29 -1.17
C ILE A 28 -18.98 -11.73 -2.63
N HIS A 29 -18.01 -11.14 -3.33
CA HIS A 29 -17.75 -11.39 -4.76
C HIS A 29 -16.57 -12.34 -4.97
N LYS A 30 -16.74 -13.62 -4.62
CA LYS A 30 -15.66 -14.63 -4.70
C LYS A 30 -15.11 -14.86 -6.11
N LYS A 31 -15.94 -14.68 -7.15
CA LYS A 31 -15.59 -14.91 -8.57
C LYS A 31 -14.91 -13.70 -9.25
N ASP A 32 -14.77 -12.56 -8.58
CA ASP A 32 -14.16 -11.37 -9.17
C ASP A 32 -12.62 -11.47 -9.21
N GLN A 33 -12.11 -12.08 -10.29
CA GLN A 33 -10.68 -12.31 -10.48
C GLN A 33 -9.94 -11.05 -10.98
N HIS A 34 -10.56 -10.23 -11.82
CA HIS A 34 -9.92 -9.03 -12.38
C HIS A 34 -9.61 -8.00 -11.28
N SER A 35 -10.55 -7.77 -10.36
CA SER A 35 -10.30 -6.88 -9.23
C SER A 35 -9.25 -7.44 -8.28
N ARG A 36 -9.14 -8.77 -8.11
CA ARG A 36 -8.07 -9.40 -7.31
C ARG A 36 -6.70 -9.16 -7.94
N ILE A 37 -6.58 -9.30 -9.26
CA ILE A 37 -5.34 -8.98 -9.99
C ILE A 37 -4.97 -7.50 -9.79
N GLY A 38 -5.95 -6.60 -9.92
CA GLY A 38 -5.77 -5.17 -9.64
C GLY A 38 -5.32 -4.89 -8.19
N LEU A 39 -5.90 -5.60 -7.22
CA LEU A 39 -5.50 -5.52 -5.82
C LEU A 39 -4.07 -6.01 -5.61
N LEU A 40 -3.68 -7.14 -6.22
CA LEU A 40 -2.32 -7.67 -6.14
C LEU A 40 -1.29 -6.68 -6.70
N LYS A 41 -1.57 -6.05 -7.85
CA LYS A 41 -0.74 -4.98 -8.41
C LYS A 41 -0.59 -3.81 -7.42
N LYS A 42 -1.68 -3.38 -6.77
CA LYS A 42 -1.63 -2.32 -5.72
C LYS A 42 -0.81 -2.75 -4.51
N ILE A 43 -0.94 -4.00 -4.05
CA ILE A 43 -0.13 -4.56 -2.96
C ILE A 43 1.36 -4.55 -3.32
N MET A 44 1.71 -4.99 -4.53
CA MET A 44 3.10 -4.96 -5.02
C MET A 44 3.64 -3.54 -5.10
N HIS A 45 2.86 -2.59 -5.60
CA HIS A 45 3.26 -1.18 -5.66
C HIS A 45 3.50 -0.61 -4.25
N ARG A 46 2.59 -0.88 -3.30
CA ARG A 46 2.74 -0.48 -1.90
C ARG A 46 4.00 -1.09 -1.26
N LYS A 47 4.31 -2.36 -1.55
CA LYS A 47 5.55 -3.00 -1.10
C LYS A 47 6.80 -2.28 -1.64
N LYS A 48 6.80 -1.88 -2.92
CA LYS A 48 7.90 -1.10 -3.52
C LYS A 48 8.07 0.26 -2.84
N LEU A 49 6.96 0.97 -2.58
CA LEU A 49 6.97 2.25 -1.86
C LEU A 49 7.50 2.11 -0.43
N LEU A 50 7.12 1.06 0.29
CA LEU A 50 7.64 0.78 1.63
C LEU A 50 9.13 0.47 1.62
N LYS A 51 9.63 -0.29 0.61
CA LYS A 51 11.06 -0.54 0.44
C LYS A 51 11.83 0.76 0.21
N TYR A 52 11.30 1.63 -0.66
CA TYR A 52 11.89 2.94 -0.92
C TYR A 52 11.90 3.83 0.34
N PHE A 53 10.79 3.89 1.06
CA PHE A 53 10.66 4.66 2.30
C PHE A 53 11.62 4.16 3.39
N LYS A 54 11.77 2.83 3.53
CA LYS A 54 12.73 2.21 4.45
C LYS A 54 14.17 2.63 4.12
N ASN A 55 14.54 2.61 2.84
CA ASN A 55 15.90 2.94 2.40
C ASN A 55 16.21 4.45 2.56
N ASN A 56 15.23 5.32 2.30
CA ASN A 56 15.43 6.76 2.41
C ASN A 56 15.41 7.28 3.84
N ASN A 57 14.54 6.75 4.70
CA ASN A 57 14.38 7.27 6.06
C ASN A 57 13.91 6.18 7.04
N PHE A 58 14.89 5.43 7.55
CA PHE A 58 14.65 4.30 8.43
C PHE A 58 13.96 4.68 9.75
N LYS A 59 14.31 5.84 10.35
CA LYS A 59 13.68 6.34 11.58
C LYS A 59 12.18 6.57 11.39
N LYS A 60 11.79 7.27 10.31
CA LYS A 60 10.36 7.49 10.00
C LYS A 60 9.63 6.19 9.63
N TYR A 61 10.31 5.27 8.95
CA TYR A 61 9.77 3.93 8.66
C TYR A 61 9.44 3.13 9.93
N LEU A 62 10.34 3.14 10.92
CA LEU A 62 10.12 2.46 12.21
C LEU A 62 8.88 3.01 12.94
N ILE A 63 8.73 4.33 12.99
CA ILE A 63 7.56 4.98 13.60
C ILE A 63 6.29 4.60 12.84
N PHE A 64 6.34 4.65 11.50
CA PHE A 64 5.21 4.29 10.64
C PHE A 64 4.77 2.83 10.82
N LYS A 65 5.72 1.89 10.99
CA LYS A 65 5.42 0.46 11.17
C LYS A 65 4.76 0.15 12.52
N LYS A 66 5.01 0.97 13.55
CA LYS A 66 4.43 0.79 14.89
C LYS A 66 2.99 1.30 15.00
N LYS A 67 2.51 2.04 13.99
CA LYS A 67 1.18 2.64 13.94
C LYS A 67 0.19 1.71 13.24
#